data_AF-A0A175RN68-F1
#
_entry.id   AF-A0A175RN68-F1
#
_cell.length_a   1.000
_cell.length_b   1.000
_cell.length_c   1.000
_cell.angle_alpha   90.00
_cell.angle_beta   90.00
_cell.angle_gamma   90.00
#
_symmetry.space_group_name_H-M   'P 1'
#
loop_
_entity.id
_entity.type
_entity.pdbx_description
1 polymer ?
#
loop_
_entity_poly.entity_id
_entity_poly.type
_entity_poly.pdbx_seq_one_letter_code
_entity_poly.pdbx_strand_id
1 'polypeptide(L)'
;MRKDELTVEEATAITEHARSGSLPLDDPEVRKVVDQANRVLVRAQMWGEDRSPKLRRRRRWIAVCGLVVVAAWVAGLILPLIWHLTR
;
A
#
# COMPACT_ATOMS: atom_id res chain seq x y z
N MET A 1 -27.14 8.92 -7.16
CA MET A 1 -25.87 8.23 -6.89
C MET A 1 -26.19 6.78 -6.55
N ARG A 2 -25.95 5.84 -7.47
CA ARG A 2 -26.12 4.40 -7.23
C ARG A 2 -24.93 3.95 -6.39
N LYS A 3 -25.17 3.48 -5.16
CA LYS A 3 -24.14 3.17 -4.13
C LYS A 3 -23.66 1.71 -4.19
N ASP A 4 -23.84 1.02 -5.32
CA ASP A 4 -23.79 -0.45 -5.36
C ASP A 4 -22.65 -1.01 -6.22
N GLU A 5 -21.78 -0.15 -6.78
CA GLU A 5 -20.60 -0.59 -7.50
C GLU A 5 -19.42 -0.71 -6.53
N LEU A 6 -19.18 -1.94 -6.08
CA LEU A 6 -18.05 -2.30 -5.24
C LEU A 6 -16.74 -1.89 -5.93
N THR A 7 -16.04 -0.90 -5.38
CA THR A 7 -14.80 -0.39 -5.96
C THR A 7 -13.64 -1.35 -5.74
N VAL A 8 -12.58 -1.24 -6.55
CA VAL A 8 -11.37 -2.08 -6.40
C VAL A 8 -10.70 -1.85 -5.03
N GLU A 9 -10.76 -0.63 -4.50
CA GLU A 9 -10.21 -0.29 -3.18
C GLU A 9 -10.99 -0.97 -2.05
N GLU A 10 -12.32 -0.89 -2.09
CA GLU A 10 -13.19 -1.57 -1.12
C GLU A 10 -13.08 -3.08 -1.23
N ALA A 11 -13.03 -3.62 -2.45
CA ALA A 11 -12.82 -5.04 -2.69
C ALA A 11 -11.47 -5.54 -2.13
N THR A 12 -10.42 -4.73 -2.25
CA THR A 12 -9.11 -5.01 -1.63
C THR A 12 -9.25 -5.08 -0.11
N ALA A 13 -9.89 -4.07 0.50
CA ALA A 13 -10.05 -4.02 1.94
C ALA A 13 -10.86 -5.20 2.47
N ILE A 14 -11.99 -5.54 1.84
CA ILE A 14 -12.85 -6.66 2.24
C ILE A 14 -12.09 -8.00 2.15
N THR A 15 -11.33 -8.21 1.08
CA THR A 15 -10.56 -9.44 0.88
C THR A 15 -9.42 -9.56 1.90
N GLU A 16 -8.77 -8.44 2.23
CA GLU A 16 -7.71 -8.39 3.25
C GLU A 16 -8.26 -8.75 4.64
N HIS A 17 -9.44 -8.22 5.00
CA HIS A 17 -10.12 -8.53 6.27
C HIS A 17 -10.66 -9.97 6.31
N ALA A 18 -11.09 -10.52 5.17
CA ALA A 18 -11.44 -11.94 5.07
C ALA A 18 -10.23 -12.83 5.31
N ARG A 19 -9.07 -12.46 4.73
CA ARG A 19 -7.81 -13.22 4.88
C ARG A 19 -7.22 -13.13 6.28
N SER A 20 -7.39 -12.01 6.98
CA SER A 20 -7.00 -11.86 8.38
C SER A 20 -7.93 -12.61 9.36
N GLY A 21 -8.98 -13.27 8.87
CA GLY A 21 -9.93 -14.01 9.69
C GLY A 21 -10.82 -13.12 10.55
N SER A 22 -10.91 -11.82 10.26
CA SER A 22 -11.72 -10.86 11.04
C SER A 22 -13.17 -10.77 10.58
N LEU A 23 -13.53 -11.45 9.49
CA LEU A 23 -14.90 -11.51 8.97
C LEU A 23 -15.53 -12.87 9.26
N PRO A 24 -16.77 -12.93 9.78
CA PRO A 24 -17.48 -14.19 10.01
C PRO A 24 -17.94 -14.76 8.66
N LEU A 25 -17.12 -15.63 8.06
CA LEU A 25 -17.41 -16.27 6.77
C LEU A 25 -18.52 -17.33 6.85
N ASP A 26 -18.89 -17.69 8.08
CA ASP A 26 -20.00 -18.58 8.43
C ASP A 26 -21.34 -17.95 8.03
N ASP A 27 -21.40 -16.62 8.02
CA ASP A 27 -22.56 -15.87 7.56
C ASP A 27 -22.63 -15.88 6.01
N PRO A 28 -23.72 -16.41 5.42
CA PRO A 28 -23.89 -16.45 3.97
C PRO A 28 -23.94 -15.07 3.32
N GLU A 29 -24.34 -14.00 4.02
CA GLU A 29 -24.32 -12.64 3.47
C GLU A 29 -22.89 -12.11 3.36
N VAL A 30 -22.09 -12.26 4.41
CA VAL A 30 -20.67 -11.87 4.43
C VAL A 30 -19.90 -12.59 3.34
N ARG A 31 -20.16 -13.89 3.16
CA ARG A 31 -19.54 -14.69 2.11
C ARG A 31 -19.83 -14.16 0.70
N LYS A 32 -21.08 -13.75 0.42
CA LYS A 32 -21.45 -13.18 -0.88
C LYS A 32 -20.68 -11.89 -1.18
N VAL A 33 -20.50 -11.03 -0.18
CA VAL A 33 -19.77 -9.77 -0.31
C VAL A 33 -18.28 -10.04 -0.56
N VAL A 34 -17.68 -10.99 0.15
CA VAL A 34 -16.28 -11.41 -0.06
C VAL A 34 -16.08 -12.00 -1.46
N ASP A 35 -17.01 -12.82 -1.94
CA ASP A 35 -16.96 -13.38 -3.29
C ASP A 35 -17.08 -12.30 -4.38
N GLN A 36 -17.93 -11.29 -4.15
CA GLN A 36 -18.03 -10.15 -5.05
C GLN A 36 -16.74 -9.33 -5.07
N ALA A 37 -16.12 -9.10 -3.91
CA ALA A 37 -14.82 -8.44 -3.79
C ALA A 37 -13.73 -9.21 -4.54
N ASN A 38 -13.66 -10.52 -4.38
CA ASN A 38 -12.72 -11.37 -5.11
C ASN A 38 -12.91 -11.27 -6.62
N ARG A 39 -14.16 -11.28 -7.12
CA ARG A 39 -14.43 -11.13 -8.57
C ARG A 39 -13.98 -9.78 -9.12
N VAL A 40 -14.21 -8.69 -8.38
CA VAL A 40 -13.78 -7.34 -8.78
C VAL A 40 -12.25 -7.25 -8.83
N LEU A 41 -11.56 -7.81 -7.84
CA LEU A 41 -10.09 -7.86 -7.82
C LEU A 41 -9.50 -8.67 -8.97
N VAL A 42 -10.02 -9.88 -9.21
CA VAL A 42 -9.54 -10.74 -10.31
C VAL A 42 -9.76 -10.05 -11.65
N ARG A 43 -10.92 -9.42 -11.86
CA ARG A 43 -11.18 -8.64 -13.07
C ARG A 43 -10.18 -7.48 -13.19
N ALA A 44 -9.92 -6.72 -12.12
CA ALA A 44 -8.97 -5.61 -12.15
C ALA A 44 -7.53 -6.08 -12.47
N GLN A 45 -7.09 -7.22 -11.91
CA GLN A 45 -5.79 -7.81 -12.20
C GLN A 45 -5.65 -8.26 -13.67
N MET A 46 -6.70 -8.84 -14.24
CA MET A 46 -6.70 -9.30 -15.64
C MET A 46 -6.59 -8.14 -16.65
N TRP A 47 -7.05 -6.94 -16.29
CA TRP A 47 -6.94 -5.74 -17.15
C TRP A 47 -5.71 -4.87 -16.84
N GLY A 48 -4.80 -5.33 -15.97
CA GLY A 48 -3.51 -4.67 -15.72
C GLY A 48 -3.59 -3.38 -14.90
N GLU A 49 -4.68 -3.14 -14.19
CA GLU A 49 -4.80 -1.97 -13.31
C GLU A 49 -4.03 -2.22 -12.00
N ASP A 50 -2.71 -2.15 -12.07
CA ASP A 50 -1.78 -2.16 -10.93
C ASP A 50 -1.86 -0.86 -10.09
N ARG A 51 -3.06 -0.27 -9.95
CA ARG A 51 -3.29 0.90 -9.10
C ARG A 51 -3.80 0.47 -7.72
N SER A 52 -2.98 -0.27 -7.00
CA SER A 52 -3.10 -0.31 -5.53
C SER A 52 -2.42 0.95 -4.95
N PRO A 53 -3.16 1.92 -4.38
CA PRO A 53 -2.57 3.11 -3.75
C PRO A 53 -1.63 2.76 -2.57
N LYS A 54 -1.74 1.56 -1.99
CA LYS A 54 -0.84 1.06 -0.93
C LYS A 54 0.59 0.81 -1.44
N LEU A 55 0.76 0.37 -2.70
CA LEU A 55 2.08 0.20 -3.33
C LEU A 55 2.80 1.54 -3.52
N ARG A 56 2.08 2.63 -3.86
CA ARG A 56 2.67 3.99 -3.93
C ARG A 56 3.21 4.47 -2.59
N ARG A 57 2.51 4.21 -1.48
CA ARG A 57 2.99 4.55 -0.13
C ARG A 57 4.26 3.78 0.23
N ARG A 58 4.30 2.48 -0.06
CA ARG A 58 5.48 1.65 0.22
C ARG A 58 6.68 2.04 -0.65
N ARG A 59 6.47 2.36 -1.93
CA ARG A 59 7.54 2.87 -2.82
C ARG A 59 8.09 4.22 -2.37
N ARG A 60 7.21 5.13 -1.88
CA ARG A 60 7.64 6.40 -1.29
C ARG A 60 8.48 6.20 -0.04
N TRP A 61 8.09 5.29 0.85
CA TRP A 61 8.89 4.96 2.03
C TRP A 61 10.27 4.41 1.67
N ILE A 62 10.36 3.50 0.70
CA ILE A 62 11.65 2.98 0.23
C ILE A 62 12.53 4.10 -0.34
N ALA A 63 11.95 5.00 -1.15
CA ALA A 63 12.69 6.14 -1.71
C ALA A 63 13.17 7.11 -0.62
N VAL A 64 12.34 7.39 0.39
CA VAL A 64 12.70 8.25 1.53
C VAL A 64 13.80 7.60 2.36
N CYS A 65 13.71 6.31 2.68
CA CYS A 65 14.76 5.61 3.41
C CYS A 65 16.08 5.62 2.64
N GLY A 66 16.05 5.38 1.32
CA GLY A 66 17.24 5.50 0.47
C GLY A 66 17.86 6.89 0.51
N LEU A 67 17.03 7.94 0.43
CA LEU A 67 17.49 9.32 0.48
C LEU A 67 18.10 9.68 1.85
N VAL A 68 17.54 9.19 2.95
CA VAL A 68 18.09 9.39 4.30
C VAL A 68 19.46 8.73 4.46
N VAL A 69 19.64 7.51 3.95
CA VAL A 69 20.94 6.81 4.00
C VAL A 69 22.01 7.58 3.22
N VAL A 70 21.66 8.07 2.02
CA VAL A 70 22.57 8.88 1.20
C VAL A 70 22.89 10.21 1.91
N ALA A 71 21.88 10.89 2.46
CA ALA A 71 22.07 12.14 3.18
C ALA A 71 22.97 11.96 4.42
N ALA A 72 22.80 10.87 5.17
CA ALA A 72 23.66 10.56 6.32
C ALA A 72 25.12 10.33 5.89
N TRP A 73 25.34 9.66 4.76
CA TRP A 73 26.67 9.46 4.18
C TRP A 73 27.33 10.77 3.77
N VAL A 74 26.60 11.61 3.03
CA VAL A 74 27.09 12.93 2.59
C VAL A 74 27.38 13.83 3.79
N ALA A 75 26.49 13.85 4.78
CA ALA A 75 26.68 14.59 6.01
C ALA A 75 27.93 14.10 6.77
N GLY A 76 28.16 12.79 6.87
CA GLY A 76 29.35 12.22 7.50
C GLY A 76 30.68 12.64 6.84
N LEU A 77 30.67 12.88 5.53
CA LEU A 77 31.84 13.38 4.79
C LEU A 77 32.02 14.90 4.89
N ILE A 78 30.91 15.65 4.86
CA ILE A 78 30.94 17.11 4.78
C ILE A 78 31.03 17.78 6.16
N LEU A 79 30.36 17.24 7.19
CA LEU A 79 30.43 17.78 8.57
C LEU A 79 31.86 17.96 9.08
N PRO A 80 32.77 16.97 9.00
CA PRO A 80 34.11 17.13 9.53
C PRO A 80 34.90 18.21 8.77
N LEU A 81 34.65 18.38 7.47
CA LEU A 81 35.30 19.41 6.66
C LEU A 81 34.82 20.82 7.04
N ILE A 82 33.50 21.00 7.21
CA ILE A 82 32.92 22.28 7.64
C ILE A 82 33.36 22.61 9.08
N TRP A 83 33.40 21.61 9.96
CA TRP A 83 33.83 21.79 11.34
C TRP A 83 35.29 22.24 11.42
N HIS A 84 36.16 21.67 10.58
CA HIS A 84 37.57 22.05 10.51
C HIS A 84 37.80 23.41 9.82
N LEU A 85 36.90 23.85 8.94
CA LEU A 85 36.99 25.15 8.27
C LEU A 85 36.49 26.31 9.17
N THR A 86 35.61 26.01 10.11
CA THR A 86 34.98 27.00 10.99
C THR A 86 35.73 27.19 12.32
N ARG A 87 36.71 26.34 12.63
CA ARG A 87 37.52 26.38 13.85
C ARG A 87 38.96 26.79 13.56
#